data_AF-A0A9X1MHG6-F1
#
_entry.id   AF-A0A9X1MHG6-F1
#
_cell.length_a   1.000
_cell.length_b   1.000
_cell.length_c   1.000
_cell.angle_alpha   90.00
_cell.angle_beta   90.00
_cell.angle_gamma   90.00
#
_symmetry.space_group_name_H-M   'P 1'
#
loop_
_entity.id
_entity.type
_entity.pdbx_description
1 polymer ?
#
loop_
_entity_poly.entity_id
_entity_poly.type
_entity_poly.pdbx_seq_one_letter_code
_entity_poly.pdbx_strand_id
1 'polypeptide(L)'
;MRSPLDEQQRHVVPIVLGGVLIISAYALIGALQITVWNPMAAVPGMSLQEIKTAMSSVNEPLVETPVYAWALAGPVLALTVGTFSIVKFPDLPWTITRYFLILIMLGTPTYYFVSFSPGMSLADAFSTTGGDHSPWSRILYGMSILALILLLLTLRKKDQKHGKATQPLP
;
A
#
# COMPACT_ATOMS: atom_id res chain seq x y z
N MET A 1 -21.40 -30.74 -16.11
CA MET A 1 -20.41 -29.97 -16.88
C MET A 1 -20.26 -28.62 -16.20
N ARG A 2 -19.07 -28.24 -15.73
CA ARG A 2 -18.82 -26.87 -15.22
C ARG A 2 -18.66 -25.93 -16.41
N SER A 3 -19.08 -24.67 -16.26
CA SER A 3 -18.97 -23.72 -17.35
C SER A 3 -17.49 -23.32 -17.55
N PRO A 4 -17.03 -23.03 -18.76
CA PRO A 4 -15.67 -22.53 -19.00
C PRO A 4 -15.30 -21.30 -18.16
N LEU A 5 -16.30 -20.49 -17.78
CA LEU A 5 -16.14 -19.32 -16.92
C LEU A 5 -15.72 -19.70 -15.48
N ASP A 6 -16.17 -20.85 -14.97
CA ASP A 6 -15.85 -21.33 -13.62
C ASP A 6 -14.36 -21.72 -13.50
N GLU A 7 -13.75 -22.16 -14.59
CA GLU A 7 -12.36 -22.61 -14.63
C GLU A 7 -11.39 -21.43 -14.77
N GLN A 8 -11.77 -20.39 -15.53
CA GLN A 8 -10.97 -19.17 -15.68
C GLN A 8 -11.00 -18.31 -14.40
N GLN A 9 -12.17 -18.17 -13.76
CA GLN A 9 -12.29 -17.44 -12.49
C GLN A 9 -11.48 -18.07 -11.34
N ARG A 10 -11.22 -19.38 -11.36
CA ARG A 10 -10.41 -20.06 -10.32
C ARG A 10 -9.01 -19.49 -10.16
N HIS A 11 -8.40 -19.00 -11.22
CA HIS A 11 -7.05 -18.48 -11.18
C HIS A 11 -7.00 -17.01 -10.77
N VAL A 12 -8.07 -16.25 -11.04
CA VAL A 12 -8.15 -14.81 -10.74
C VAL A 12 -8.59 -14.51 -9.32
N VAL A 13 -9.57 -15.26 -8.79
CA VAL A 13 -10.11 -15.01 -7.45
C VAL A 13 -9.03 -15.04 -6.36
N PRO A 14 -8.12 -16.02 -6.30
CA PRO A 14 -7.03 -16.02 -5.31
C PRO A 14 -6.09 -14.82 -5.45
N ILE A 15 -5.81 -14.36 -6.67
CA ILE A 15 -4.98 -13.17 -6.92
C ILE A 15 -5.66 -11.93 -6.35
N VAL A 16 -6.96 -11.77 -6.62
CA VAL A 16 -7.74 -10.64 -6.11
C VAL A 16 -7.82 -10.66 -4.60
N LEU A 17 -8.15 -11.80 -3.99
CA LEU A 17 -8.22 -11.94 -2.54
C LEU A 17 -6.88 -11.64 -1.87
N GLY A 18 -5.79 -12.21 -2.41
CA GLY A 18 -4.43 -11.95 -1.92
C GLY A 18 -4.04 -10.48 -2.07
N GLY A 19 -4.31 -9.86 -3.22
CA GLY A 19 -4.03 -8.46 -3.48
C GLY A 19 -4.78 -7.51 -2.55
N VAL A 20 -6.09 -7.74 -2.35
CA VAL A 20 -6.92 -6.96 -1.41
C VAL A 20 -6.41 -7.13 0.02
N LEU A 21 -6.09 -8.35 0.45
CA LEU A 21 -5.59 -8.61 1.79
C LEU A 21 -4.26 -7.90 2.05
N ILE A 22 -3.31 -7.99 1.10
CA ILE A 22 -2.00 -7.35 1.21
C ILE A 22 -2.15 -5.83 1.27
N ILE A 23 -2.96 -5.22 0.42
CA ILE A 23 -3.18 -3.77 0.42
C ILE A 23 -3.87 -3.32 1.71
N SER A 24 -4.81 -4.10 2.23
CA SER A 24 -5.49 -3.80 3.49
C SER A 24 -4.55 -3.87 4.67
N ALA A 25 -3.69 -4.90 4.73
CA ALA A 25 -2.65 -5.00 5.74
C ALA A 25 -1.64 -3.84 5.63
N TYR A 26 -1.21 -3.51 4.42
CA TYR A 26 -0.30 -2.37 4.15
C TYR A 26 -0.89 -1.05 4.68
N ALA A 27 -2.14 -0.76 4.36
CA ALA A 27 -2.83 0.45 4.77
C ALA A 27 -3.02 0.51 6.29
N LEU A 28 -3.40 -0.61 6.92
CA LEU A 28 -3.54 -0.70 8.38
C LEU A 28 -2.21 -0.48 9.10
N ILE A 29 -1.13 -1.13 8.64
CA ILE A 29 0.22 -0.96 9.18
C ILE A 29 0.66 0.51 9.02
N GLY A 30 0.42 1.14 7.87
CA GLY A 30 0.72 2.55 7.66
C GLY A 30 -0.04 3.48 8.59
N ALA A 31 -1.34 3.23 8.79
CA ALA A 31 -2.15 4.03 9.72
C ALA A 31 -1.67 3.88 11.16
N LEU A 32 -1.40 2.65 11.62
CA LEU A 32 -0.87 2.39 12.96
C LEU A 32 0.52 2.99 13.14
N GLN A 33 1.37 2.92 12.12
CA GLN A 33 2.67 3.55 12.12
C GLN A 33 2.53 5.06 12.37
N ILE A 34 1.67 5.76 11.62
CA ILE A 34 1.52 7.22 11.74
C ILE A 34 0.86 7.62 13.06
N THR A 35 -0.20 6.91 13.46
CA THR A 35 -1.08 7.36 14.57
C THR A 35 -0.73 6.78 15.94
N VAL A 36 0.06 5.70 15.98
CA VAL A 36 0.34 4.97 17.23
C VAL A 36 1.84 4.73 17.41
N TRP A 37 2.45 3.96 16.51
CA TRP A 37 3.82 3.48 16.74
C TRP A 37 4.86 4.58 16.60
N ASN A 38 4.70 5.49 15.65
CA ASN A 38 5.63 6.60 15.47
C ASN A 38 5.58 7.60 16.64
N PRO A 39 4.40 8.09 17.08
CA PRO A 39 4.31 8.94 18.28
C PRO A 39 4.91 8.29 19.53
N MET A 40 4.58 7.03 19.79
CA MET A 40 5.12 6.30 20.96
C MET A 40 6.64 6.07 20.89
N ALA A 41 7.20 5.93 19.69
CA ALA A 41 8.64 5.79 19.49
C ALA A 41 9.37 7.13 19.59
N ALA A 42 8.74 8.23 19.18
CA ALA A 42 9.32 9.58 19.26
C ALA A 42 9.42 10.11 20.69
N VAL A 43 8.47 9.73 21.55
CA VAL A 43 8.42 10.19 22.95
C VAL A 43 8.35 8.99 23.91
N PRO A 44 9.47 8.29 24.14
CA PRO A 44 9.50 7.13 25.03
C PRO A 44 9.07 7.49 26.45
N GLY A 45 8.24 6.64 27.05
CA GLY A 45 7.79 6.79 28.45
C GLY A 45 6.45 7.52 28.62
N MET A 46 5.89 8.10 27.55
CA MET A 46 4.51 8.62 27.56
C MET A 46 3.54 7.64 26.88
N SER A 47 2.33 7.58 27.39
CA SER A 47 1.21 6.92 26.72
C SER A 47 0.73 7.73 25.51
N LEU A 48 0.07 7.08 24.56
CA LEU A 48 -0.47 7.76 23.37
C LEU A 48 -1.45 8.89 23.73
N GLN A 49 -2.23 8.73 24.79
CA GLN A 49 -3.19 9.74 25.22
C GLN A 49 -2.50 10.97 25.83
N GLU A 50 -1.43 10.77 26.61
CA GLU A 50 -0.60 11.86 27.13
C GLU A 50 0.06 12.63 25.99
N ILE A 51 0.60 11.92 24.99
CA ILE A 51 1.19 12.53 23.79
C ILE A 51 0.16 13.40 23.07
N LYS A 52 -1.02 12.86 22.73
CA LYS A 52 -2.08 13.62 22.03
C LYS A 52 -2.56 14.83 22.83
N THR A 53 -2.62 14.71 24.16
CA THR A 53 -3.03 15.80 25.05
C THR A 53 -1.98 16.89 25.10
N ALA A 54 -0.70 16.53 25.24
CA ALA A 54 0.42 17.47 25.23
C ALA A 54 0.50 18.22 23.90
N MET A 55 0.39 17.50 22.77
CA MET A 55 0.30 18.07 21.42
C MET A 55 -0.84 19.10 21.29
N SER A 56 -2.03 18.75 21.79
CA SER A 56 -3.18 19.66 21.77
C SER A 56 -2.97 20.90 22.65
N SER A 57 -2.23 20.76 23.76
CA SER A 57 -1.96 21.88 24.69
C SER A 57 -1.02 22.94 24.11
N VAL A 58 -0.21 22.58 23.11
CA VAL A 58 0.71 23.49 22.39
C VAL A 58 0.19 23.85 21.00
N ASN A 59 -1.09 23.59 20.72
CA ASN A 59 -1.76 23.87 19.45
C ASN A 59 -1.15 23.15 18.22
N GLU A 60 -0.56 21.97 18.45
CA GLU A 60 -0.04 21.07 17.41
C GLU A 60 -0.79 19.73 17.42
N PRO A 61 -2.13 19.70 17.27
CA PRO A 61 -2.89 18.46 17.40
C PRO A 61 -2.52 17.44 16.32
N LEU A 62 -2.48 16.16 16.70
CA LEU A 62 -2.28 15.07 15.75
C LEU A 62 -3.52 14.95 14.83
N VAL A 63 -3.42 15.44 13.59
CA VAL A 63 -4.52 15.41 12.62
C VAL A 63 -4.61 14.02 11.95
N GLU A 64 -5.56 13.20 12.39
CA GLU A 64 -5.67 11.79 11.95
C GLU A 64 -6.61 11.58 10.74
N THR A 65 -7.51 12.53 10.46
CA THR A 65 -8.54 12.38 9.41
C THR A 65 -7.97 12.04 8.03
N PRO A 66 -6.93 12.74 7.52
CA PRO A 66 -6.33 12.38 6.23
C PRO A 66 -5.70 10.98 6.23
N VAL A 67 -5.14 10.56 7.38
CA VAL A 67 -4.52 9.23 7.54
C VAL A 67 -5.57 8.13 7.42
N TYR A 68 -6.71 8.29 8.08
CA TYR A 68 -7.81 7.33 7.99
C TYR A 68 -8.47 7.31 6.61
N ALA A 69 -8.60 8.47 5.96
CA ALA A 69 -9.07 8.55 4.58
C ALA A 69 -8.14 7.81 3.62
N TRP A 70 -6.82 8.00 3.77
CA TRP A 70 -5.80 7.27 3.00
C TRP A 70 -5.86 5.76 3.27
N ALA A 71 -5.97 5.37 4.55
CA ALA A 71 -6.02 3.97 4.96
C ALA A 71 -7.26 3.23 4.42
N LEU A 72 -8.37 3.95 4.22
CA LEU A 72 -9.58 3.41 3.60
C LEU A 72 -9.50 3.40 2.06
N ALA A 73 -8.86 4.41 1.46
CA ALA A 73 -8.77 4.55 0.02
C ALA A 73 -8.10 3.34 -0.65
N GLY A 74 -7.00 2.84 -0.09
CA GLY A 74 -6.28 1.67 -0.61
C GLY A 74 -7.15 0.42 -0.76
N PRO A 75 -7.76 -0.09 0.34
CA PRO A 75 -8.69 -1.22 0.30
C PRO A 75 -9.88 -1.02 -0.65
N VAL A 76 -10.49 0.17 -0.65
CA VAL A 76 -11.63 0.48 -1.55
C VAL A 76 -11.20 0.41 -3.01
N LEU A 77 -10.06 0.98 -3.36
CA LEU A 77 -9.50 0.88 -4.72
C LEU A 77 -9.15 -0.57 -5.08
N ALA A 78 -8.55 -1.32 -4.15
CA ALA A 78 -8.22 -2.73 -4.35
C ALA A 78 -9.46 -3.60 -4.61
N LEU A 79 -10.53 -3.40 -3.84
CA LEU A 79 -11.82 -4.07 -4.03
C LEU A 79 -12.45 -3.70 -5.36
N THR A 80 -12.43 -2.41 -5.72
CA THR A 80 -13.00 -1.90 -6.97
C THR A 80 -12.28 -2.51 -8.17
N VAL A 81 -10.95 -2.42 -8.19
CA VAL A 81 -10.09 -2.99 -9.24
C VAL A 81 -10.23 -4.51 -9.31
N GLY A 82 -10.23 -5.18 -8.16
CA GLY A 82 -10.36 -6.64 -8.08
C GLY A 82 -11.69 -7.15 -8.63
N THR A 83 -12.79 -6.55 -8.18
CA THR A 83 -14.16 -6.90 -8.62
C THR A 83 -14.33 -6.62 -10.11
N PHE A 84 -13.90 -5.44 -10.57
CA PHE A 84 -13.93 -5.08 -11.99
C PHE A 84 -13.11 -6.06 -12.83
N SER A 85 -11.95 -6.47 -12.34
CA SER A 85 -11.05 -7.40 -13.03
C SER A 85 -11.64 -8.81 -13.16
N ILE A 86 -12.32 -9.31 -12.13
CA ILE A 86 -13.02 -10.62 -12.19
C ILE A 86 -14.10 -10.60 -13.30
N VAL A 87 -14.80 -9.48 -13.46
CA VAL A 87 -15.89 -9.35 -14.43
C VAL A 87 -15.38 -9.09 -15.85
N LYS A 88 -14.35 -8.25 -16.02
CA LYS A 88 -13.92 -7.75 -17.34
C LYS A 88 -12.71 -8.46 -17.91
N PHE A 89 -11.86 -9.05 -17.07
CA PHE A 89 -10.60 -9.65 -17.46
C PHE A 89 -10.35 -11.03 -16.83
N PRO A 90 -11.35 -11.95 -16.82
CA PRO A 90 -11.22 -13.24 -16.15
C PRO A 90 -10.03 -14.09 -16.67
N ASP A 91 -9.52 -13.77 -17.86
CA ASP A 91 -8.50 -14.58 -18.55
C ASP A 91 -7.11 -13.95 -18.51
N LEU A 92 -6.96 -12.81 -17.84
CA LEU A 92 -5.73 -12.01 -17.84
C LEU A 92 -5.11 -11.90 -16.44
N PRO A 93 -4.73 -13.01 -15.77
CA PRO A 93 -4.22 -12.99 -14.40
C PRO A 93 -2.99 -12.08 -14.26
N TRP A 94 -2.12 -12.02 -15.28
CA TRP A 94 -0.95 -11.14 -15.27
C TRP A 94 -1.30 -9.65 -15.34
N THR A 95 -2.37 -9.27 -16.02
CA THR A 95 -2.85 -7.88 -16.04
C THR A 95 -3.36 -7.49 -14.65
N ILE A 96 -4.12 -8.38 -14.02
CA ILE A 96 -4.68 -8.17 -12.69
C ILE A 96 -3.57 -8.04 -11.64
N THR A 97 -2.60 -8.96 -11.65
CA THR A 97 -1.41 -8.88 -10.78
C THR A 97 -0.70 -7.54 -10.93
N ARG A 98 -0.55 -7.00 -12.15
CA ARG A 98 0.09 -5.70 -12.37
C ARG A 98 -0.68 -4.55 -11.73
N TYR A 99 -2.02 -4.56 -11.76
CA TYR A 99 -2.81 -3.53 -11.09
C TYR A 99 -2.56 -3.52 -9.58
N PHE A 100 -2.55 -4.68 -8.93
CA PHE A 100 -2.24 -4.78 -7.50
C PHE A 100 -0.80 -4.34 -7.20
N LEU A 101 0.18 -4.72 -8.03
CA LEU A 101 1.57 -4.28 -7.88
C LEU A 101 1.72 -2.76 -8.00
N ILE A 102 0.99 -2.13 -8.93
CA ILE A 102 0.97 -0.67 -9.07
C ILE A 102 0.39 -0.02 -7.80
N LEU A 103 -0.72 -0.53 -7.27
CA LEU A 103 -1.30 0.00 -6.03
C LEU A 103 -0.33 -0.10 -4.84
N ILE A 104 0.36 -1.23 -4.66
CA ILE A 104 1.35 -1.41 -3.60
C ILE A 104 2.57 -0.50 -3.81
N MET A 105 3.04 -0.35 -5.04
CA MET A 105 4.14 0.55 -5.40
C MET A 105 3.80 2.01 -5.04
N LEU A 106 2.59 2.47 -5.37
CA LEU A 106 2.11 3.83 -5.08
C LEU A 106 1.79 4.04 -3.58
N GLY A 107 1.75 2.97 -2.79
CA GLY A 107 1.54 3.03 -1.34
C GLY A 107 2.57 3.90 -0.64
N THR A 108 3.87 3.76 -0.97
CA THR A 108 4.94 4.52 -0.29
C THR A 108 4.87 6.03 -0.55
N PRO A 109 4.80 6.51 -1.81
CA PRO A 109 4.66 7.94 -2.06
C PRO A 109 3.45 8.56 -1.36
N THR A 110 2.28 7.89 -1.42
CA THR A 110 1.06 8.40 -0.78
C THR A 110 1.12 8.34 0.74
N TYR A 111 1.72 7.29 1.31
CA TYR A 111 2.03 7.19 2.74
C TYR A 111 2.90 8.37 3.19
N TYR A 112 3.97 8.68 2.47
CA TYR A 112 4.88 9.78 2.80
C TYR A 112 4.15 11.13 2.86
N PHE A 113 3.30 11.40 1.87
CA PHE A 113 2.51 12.64 1.85
C PHE A 113 1.56 12.75 3.03
N VAL A 114 0.89 11.66 3.42
CA VAL A 114 -0.08 11.70 4.51
C VAL A 114 0.58 11.64 5.89
N SER A 115 1.79 11.07 6.00
CA SER A 115 2.56 11.01 7.25
C SER A 115 3.26 12.33 7.57
N PHE A 116 3.47 13.20 6.58
CA PHE A 116 4.27 14.41 6.73
C PHE A 116 3.71 15.37 7.78
N SER A 117 2.42 15.73 7.69
CA SER A 117 1.80 16.67 8.63
C SER A 117 1.79 16.14 10.08
N PRO A 118 1.35 14.90 10.37
CA PRO A 118 1.48 14.31 11.69
C PRO A 118 2.92 14.26 12.23
N GLY A 119 3.89 13.97 11.36
CA GLY A 119 5.31 13.96 11.72
C GLY A 119 5.84 15.35 12.12
N MET A 120 5.47 16.39 11.36
CA MET A 120 5.85 17.78 11.67
C MET A 120 5.22 18.27 12.97
N SER A 121 3.92 18.08 13.20
CA SER A 121 3.29 18.49 14.46
C SER A 121 3.89 17.79 15.68
N LEU A 122 4.30 16.53 15.53
CA LEU A 122 5.02 15.82 16.59
C LEU A 122 6.41 16.41 16.85
N ALA A 123 7.13 16.77 15.80
CA ALA A 123 8.42 17.44 15.88
C ALA A 123 8.33 18.80 16.57
N ASP A 124 7.34 19.60 16.20
CA ASP A 124 7.13 20.94 16.75
C ASP A 124 6.69 20.86 18.23
N ALA A 125 5.85 19.89 18.59
CA ALA A 125 5.38 19.70 19.97
C ALA A 125 6.47 19.21 20.95
N PHE A 126 7.38 18.34 20.51
CA PHE A 126 8.36 17.70 21.38
C PHE A 126 9.82 18.02 21.04
N SER A 127 10.06 18.95 20.11
CA SER A 127 11.40 19.25 19.59
C SER A 127 12.14 18.01 19.06
N THR A 128 11.39 17.07 18.47
CA THR A 128 11.96 15.87 17.82
C THR A 128 12.23 16.14 16.34
N THR A 129 12.58 15.11 15.57
CA THR A 129 12.64 15.21 14.11
C THR A 129 11.25 14.95 13.50
N GLY A 130 10.95 15.51 12.33
CA GLY A 130 9.68 15.23 11.61
C GLY A 130 9.59 13.86 10.94
N GLY A 131 10.63 13.03 11.09
CA GLY A 131 10.75 11.73 10.44
C GLY A 131 10.14 10.57 11.23
N ASP A 132 10.26 9.37 10.65
CA ASP A 132 9.90 8.13 11.32
C ASP A 132 10.94 7.75 12.40
N HIS A 133 10.48 7.63 13.64
CA HIS A 133 11.21 7.08 14.78
C HIS A 133 11.01 5.56 14.92
N SER A 134 9.89 5.04 14.38
CA SER A 134 9.57 3.61 14.38
C SER A 134 10.01 2.92 13.07
N PRO A 135 10.51 1.67 13.10
CA PRO A 135 11.07 1.01 11.91
C PRO A 135 10.03 0.51 10.90
N TRP A 136 8.73 0.49 11.22
CA TRP A 136 7.71 -0.14 10.36
C TRP A 136 7.57 0.52 8.98
N SER A 137 7.89 1.81 8.86
CA SER A 137 7.89 2.47 7.55
C SER A 137 8.92 1.86 6.59
N ARG A 138 10.04 1.32 7.09
CA ARG A 138 11.03 0.61 6.27
C ARG A 138 10.45 -0.63 5.61
N ILE A 139 9.53 -1.32 6.29
CA ILE A 139 8.84 -2.49 5.74
C ILE A 139 7.88 -2.05 4.63
N LEU A 140 7.15 -0.95 4.81
CA LEU A 140 6.28 -0.38 3.78
C LEU A 140 7.06 0.06 2.54
N TYR A 141 8.22 0.70 2.74
CA TYR A 141 9.13 1.08 1.67
C TYR A 141 9.67 -0.15 0.92
N GLY A 142 10.11 -1.17 1.67
CA GLY A 142 10.56 -2.44 1.10
C GLY A 142 9.49 -3.13 0.26
N MET A 143 8.24 -3.13 0.73
CA MET A 143 7.10 -3.70 0.00
C MET A 143 6.82 -2.96 -1.32
N SER A 144 6.84 -1.62 -1.32
CA SER A 144 6.64 -0.84 -2.55
C SER A 144 7.78 -1.00 -3.55
N ILE A 145 9.03 -1.08 -3.08
CA ILE A 145 10.20 -1.36 -3.93
C ILE A 145 10.10 -2.76 -4.53
N LEU A 146 9.77 -3.77 -3.72
CA LEU A 146 9.57 -5.13 -4.21
C LEU A 146 8.46 -5.18 -5.25
N ALA A 147 7.35 -4.48 -5.02
CA ALA A 147 6.24 -4.40 -5.98
C ALA A 147 6.67 -3.77 -7.31
N LEU A 148 7.47 -2.69 -7.26
CA LEU A 148 8.07 -2.07 -8.45
C LEU A 148 8.96 -3.06 -9.21
N ILE A 149 9.85 -3.76 -8.52
CA ILE A 149 10.74 -4.76 -9.14
C ILE A 149 9.92 -5.85 -9.83
N LEU A 150 8.94 -6.43 -9.11
CA LEU A 150 8.05 -7.45 -9.67
C LEU A 150 7.27 -6.94 -10.88
N LEU A 151 6.76 -5.71 -10.83
CA LEU A 151 6.06 -5.06 -11.94
C LEU A 151 6.95 -5.00 -13.17
N LEU A 152 8.18 -4.48 -13.05
CA LEU A 152 9.16 -4.40 -14.14
C LEU A 152 9.49 -5.78 -14.72
N LEU A 153 9.68 -6.80 -13.86
CA LEU A 153 9.92 -8.17 -14.30
C LEU A 153 8.74 -8.74 -15.11
N THR A 154 7.50 -8.42 -14.73
CA THR A 154 6.33 -8.84 -15.51
C THR A 154 6.25 -8.18 -16.88
N LEU A 155 6.75 -6.94 -17.02
CA LEU A 155 6.77 -6.22 -18.30
C LEU A 155 7.82 -6.82 -19.25
N ARG A 156 9.04 -7.06 -18.75
CA ARG A 156 10.14 -7.64 -19.56
C ARG A 156 9.80 -9.00 -20.16
N LYS A 157 9.07 -9.86 -19.45
CA LYS A 157 8.62 -11.17 -19.96
C LYS A 157 7.67 -11.06 -21.16
N LYS A 158 6.87 -9.99 -21.23
CA LYS A 158 5.93 -9.77 -22.35
C LYS A 158 6.69 -9.44 -23.65
N ASP A 159 7.74 -8.63 -23.54
CA ASP A 159 8.54 -8.18 -24.68
C ASP A 159 9.36 -9.31 -25.30
N GLN A 160 9.95 -10.19 -24.47
CA GLN A 160 10.67 -11.37 -24.96
C GLN A 160 9.77 -12.36 -25.71
N LYS A 161 8.50 -12.47 -25.31
CA LYS A 161 7.55 -13.38 -25.97
C LYS A 161 7.10 -12.84 -27.34
N HIS A 162 6.98 -11.51 -27.49
CA HIS A 162 6.70 -10.89 -28.78
C HIS A 162 7.90 -10.93 -29.73
N GLY A 163 9.13 -10.68 -29.24
CA GLY A 163 10.34 -10.68 -30.08
C GLY A 163 10.71 -12.06 -30.67
N LYS A 164 10.33 -13.17 -30.01
CA LYS A 164 10.50 -14.53 -30.57
C LYS A 164 9.47 -14.89 -31.64
N ALA A 165 8.28 -14.28 -31.64
CA ALA A 165 7.22 -14.58 -32.60
C ALA A 165 7.45 -13.92 -33.98
N THR A 166 8.37 -12.96 -34.07
CA THR A 166 8.68 -12.20 -35.29
C THR A 166 9.94 -12.66 -36.00
N GLN A 167 10.64 -13.70 -35.53
CA GLN A 167 11.76 -14.28 -36.27
C GLN A 167 11.21 -15.22 -37.36
N PRO A 168 11.50 -15.00 -38.65
CA PRO A 168 11.17 -15.97 -39.69
C PRO A 168 11.93 -17.28 -39.42
N LEU A 169 11.24 -18.40 -39.58
CA LEU A 169 11.84 -19.74 -39.48
C LEU A 169 12.99 -19.87 -40.49
N PRO A 170 14.10 -20.54 -40.13
CA PRO A 170 15.23 -20.77 -41.02
C PRO A 170 14.87 -21.62 -42.24
#